data_AF-A0AAW9L5X8-F1
#
_entry.id   AF-A0AAW9L5X8-F1
#
_cell.length_a   1.000
_cell.length_b   1.000
_cell.length_c   1.000
_cell.angle_alpha   90.00
_cell.angle_beta   90.00
_cell.angle_gamma   90.00
#
_symmetry.space_group_name_H-M   'P 1'
#
loop_
_entity.id
_entity.type
_entity.pdbx_description
1 polymer ?
#
loop_
_entity_poly.entity_id
_entity_poly.type
_entity_poly.pdbx_seq_one_letter_code
_entity_poly.pdbx_strand_id
1 'polypeptide(L)'
;MSEQEQSTAEQPEGDAGTDVSAGSGLESLVAENPEEVARFLERLGLVNDLLDTAELATSAMDDRMVQELTGTATNLGAAADGMATEDLAKLGESTGENAAELADAIEGMAKLQRSGTLDDLLALGDAVALGTAAMDDEMVMKLTATGSKLGELADTAADDDVARSLEAMLEALGEASDEEPTAVGAFGLLGAMRDPEVKQGMGFLVAVARALGRKRRR
;
A
#
# COMPACT_ATOMS: atom_id res chain seq x y z
N MET A 1 -36.57 -78.20 42.34
CA MET A 1 -35.36 -77.37 42.52
C MET A 1 -35.65 -76.44 43.67
N SER A 2 -34.71 -76.33 44.60
CA SER A 2 -34.93 -76.03 46.02
C SER A 2 -35.17 -74.55 46.34
N GLU A 3 -36.12 -74.31 47.25
CA GLU A 3 -36.20 -73.18 48.18
C GLU A 3 -35.91 -73.69 49.60
N GLN A 4 -35.07 -72.96 50.35
CA GLN A 4 -34.86 -72.98 51.81
C GLN A 4 -33.80 -71.89 52.08
N GLU A 5 -34.11 -70.69 52.56
CA GLU A 5 -34.55 -70.29 53.90
C GLU A 5 -33.70 -70.82 55.08
N GLN A 6 -33.14 -69.84 55.80
CA GLN A 6 -33.03 -69.71 57.25
C GLN A 6 -31.98 -70.51 58.07
N SER A 7 -31.14 -69.69 58.72
CA SER A 7 -30.98 -69.62 60.19
C SER A 7 -29.63 -70.06 60.78
N THR A 8 -28.96 -69.05 61.35
CA THR A 8 -28.36 -69.01 62.70
C THR A 8 -27.32 -70.05 63.10
N ALA A 9 -26.10 -69.58 63.31
CA ALA A 9 -25.39 -69.54 64.61
C ALA A 9 -23.90 -69.25 64.30
N GLU A 10 -23.34 -68.10 64.64
CA GLU A 10 -22.91 -67.67 65.99
C GLU A 10 -21.36 -67.64 65.99
N GLN A 11 -20.85 -66.41 66.03
CA GLN A 11 -19.57 -65.87 66.52
C GLN A 11 -18.48 -66.86 67.02
N PRO A 12 -17.18 -66.54 66.83
CA PRO A 12 -16.62 -65.36 67.51
C PRO A 12 -15.50 -64.57 66.80
N GLU A 13 -15.42 -63.31 67.21
CA GLU A 13 -14.19 -62.58 67.57
C GLU A 13 -13.20 -62.09 66.49
N GLY A 14 -12.60 -60.94 66.81
CA GLY A 14 -11.64 -60.18 66.01
C GLY A 14 -11.92 -58.68 66.12
N ASP A 15 -12.12 -58.17 67.34
CA ASP A 15 -11.08 -57.48 68.10
C ASP A 15 -11.00 -55.99 67.73
N ALA A 16 -11.59 -55.19 68.61
CA ALA A 16 -11.42 -53.76 68.67
C ALA A 16 -9.98 -53.47 69.11
N GLY A 17 -9.09 -53.14 68.18
CA GLY A 17 -7.67 -53.12 68.56
C GLY A 17 -6.67 -52.38 67.70
N THR A 18 -7.02 -51.39 66.88
CA THR A 18 -5.98 -50.56 66.20
C THR A 18 -6.44 -49.16 65.82
N ASP A 19 -6.86 -48.36 66.80
CA ASP A 19 -6.57 -46.91 66.77
C ASP A 19 -5.63 -46.51 67.92
N VAL A 20 -5.53 -47.39 68.92
CA VAL A 20 -4.67 -47.19 70.09
C VAL A 20 -3.19 -47.37 69.74
N SER A 21 -2.79 -48.13 68.72
CA SER A 21 -1.35 -48.29 68.38
C SER A 21 -0.73 -47.08 67.70
N ALA A 22 -1.48 -46.34 66.87
CA ALA A 22 -1.00 -45.09 66.31
C ALA A 22 -1.01 -43.98 67.37
N GLY A 23 -2.09 -43.89 68.16
CA GLY A 23 -2.22 -42.95 69.28
C GLY A 23 -1.18 -43.17 70.37
N SER A 24 -1.02 -44.39 70.89
CA SER A 24 -0.04 -44.72 71.94
C SER A 24 1.41 -44.63 71.47
N GLY A 25 1.68 -44.93 70.20
CA GLY A 25 2.98 -44.68 69.58
C GLY A 25 3.27 -43.18 69.48
N LEU A 26 2.28 -42.37 69.08
CA LEU A 26 2.40 -40.91 69.08
C LEU A 26 2.57 -40.37 70.49
N GLU A 27 1.82 -40.87 71.46
CA GLU A 27 1.80 -40.42 72.84
C GLU A 27 3.14 -40.75 73.54
N SER A 28 3.74 -41.91 73.24
CA SER A 28 5.11 -42.25 73.64
C SER A 28 6.14 -41.31 72.98
N LEU A 29 6.01 -41.03 71.68
CA LEU A 29 6.91 -40.12 70.95
C LEU A 29 6.79 -38.66 71.43
N VAL A 30 5.58 -38.23 71.80
CA VAL A 30 5.29 -36.92 72.38
C VAL A 30 5.84 -36.83 73.81
N ALA A 31 5.72 -37.90 74.60
CA ALA A 31 6.28 -37.95 75.95
C ALA A 31 7.83 -37.95 75.93
N GLU A 32 8.43 -38.59 74.94
CA GLU A 32 9.90 -38.63 74.77
C GLU A 32 10.46 -37.33 74.18
N ASN A 33 9.72 -36.64 73.30
CA ASN A 33 10.21 -35.45 72.57
C ASN A 33 9.18 -34.31 72.51
N PRO A 34 8.72 -33.76 73.65
CA PRO A 34 7.63 -32.77 73.69
C PRO A 34 8.00 -31.45 73.01
N GLU A 35 9.26 -31.02 73.11
CA GLU A 35 9.74 -29.77 72.50
C GLU A 35 9.73 -29.83 70.97
N GLU A 36 9.97 -31.01 70.40
CA GLU A 36 10.05 -31.19 68.95
C GLU A 36 8.67 -31.19 68.31
N VAL A 37 7.69 -31.78 69.00
CA VAL A 37 6.27 -31.71 68.64
C VAL A 37 5.75 -30.27 68.77
N ALA A 38 6.11 -29.54 69.83
CA ALA A 38 5.73 -28.13 69.98
C ALA A 38 6.26 -27.27 68.82
N ARG A 39 7.52 -27.45 68.41
CA ARG A 39 8.08 -26.76 67.23
C ARG A 39 7.36 -27.13 65.93
N PHE A 40 6.96 -28.39 65.76
CA PHE A 40 6.23 -28.82 64.57
C PHE A 40 4.84 -28.19 64.49
N LEU A 41 4.11 -28.13 65.62
CA LEU A 41 2.80 -27.48 65.69
C LEU A 41 2.90 -25.97 65.46
N GLU A 42 3.93 -25.31 66.00
CA GLU A 42 4.22 -23.89 65.71
C GLU A 42 4.48 -23.66 64.21
N ARG A 43 5.22 -24.58 63.58
CA ARG A 43 5.51 -24.53 62.14
C ARG A 43 4.25 -24.76 61.29
N LEU A 44 3.32 -25.60 61.73
CA LEU A 44 2.03 -25.79 61.09
C LEU A 44 1.12 -24.56 61.25
N GLY A 45 1.13 -23.92 62.42
CA GLY A 45 0.42 -22.65 62.64
C GLY A 45 0.86 -21.57 61.66
N LEU A 46 2.18 -21.40 61.49
CA LEU A 46 2.75 -20.47 60.51
C LEU A 46 2.34 -20.78 59.06
N VAL A 47 2.14 -22.05 58.72
CA VAL A 47 1.66 -22.46 57.39
C VAL A 47 0.18 -22.13 57.23
N ASN A 48 -0.64 -22.35 58.25
CA ASN A 48 -2.05 -21.99 58.19
C ASN A 48 -2.25 -20.47 58.08
N ASP A 49 -1.50 -19.69 58.85
CA ASP A 49 -1.50 -18.23 58.76
C ASP A 49 -1.06 -17.73 57.38
N LEU A 50 -0.10 -18.41 56.74
CA LEU A 50 0.33 -18.12 55.38
C LEU A 50 -0.77 -18.44 54.35
N LEU A 51 -1.52 -19.53 54.53
CA LEU A 51 -2.63 -19.90 53.65
C LEU A 51 -3.79 -18.89 53.76
N ASP A 52 -4.15 -18.50 54.98
CA ASP A 52 -5.18 -17.48 55.22
C ASP A 52 -4.77 -16.12 54.62
N THR A 53 -3.48 -15.77 54.73
CA THR A 53 -2.93 -14.55 54.11
C THR A 53 -2.92 -14.66 52.58
N ALA A 54 -2.62 -15.83 52.02
CA ALA A 54 -2.63 -16.06 50.58
C ALA A 54 -4.04 -16.02 49.99
N GLU A 55 -5.05 -16.52 50.72
CA GLU A 55 -6.46 -16.40 50.35
C GLU A 55 -6.90 -14.94 50.33
N LEU A 56 -6.54 -14.17 51.36
CA LEU A 56 -6.83 -12.73 51.42
C LEU A 56 -6.10 -11.95 50.30
N ALA A 57 -4.85 -12.31 49.99
CA ALA A 57 -4.11 -11.71 48.89
C ALA A 57 -4.74 -12.04 47.53
N THR A 58 -5.21 -13.27 47.34
CA THR A 58 -5.88 -13.72 46.11
C THR A 58 -7.21 -13.00 45.92
N SER A 59 -8.05 -12.93 46.96
CA SER A 59 -9.32 -12.19 46.92
C SER A 59 -9.10 -10.70 46.63
N ALA A 60 -8.07 -10.08 47.22
CA ALA A 60 -7.75 -8.67 46.97
C ALA A 60 -7.19 -8.42 45.56
N MET A 61 -6.52 -9.41 44.96
CA MET A 61 -6.08 -9.35 43.57
C MET A 61 -7.26 -9.46 42.61
N ASP A 62 -8.21 -10.36 42.87
CA ASP A 62 -9.40 -10.53 42.04
C ASP A 62 -10.25 -9.26 42.02
N ASP A 63 -10.50 -8.63 43.18
CA ASP A 63 -11.26 -7.38 43.25
C ASP A 63 -10.57 -6.23 42.51
N ARG A 64 -9.24 -6.13 42.61
CA ARG A 64 -8.46 -5.13 41.86
C ARG A 64 -8.52 -5.40 40.36
N MET A 65 -8.38 -6.65 39.93
CA MET A 65 -8.49 -7.03 38.52
C MET A 65 -9.87 -6.70 37.96
N VAL A 66 -10.94 -6.95 38.71
CA VAL A 66 -12.31 -6.57 38.33
C VAL A 66 -12.43 -5.05 38.19
N GLN A 67 -11.87 -4.28 39.12
CA GLN A 67 -11.93 -2.82 39.09
C GLN A 67 -11.12 -2.22 37.93
N GLU A 68 -9.93 -2.74 37.65
CA GLU A 68 -9.09 -2.33 36.52
C GLU A 68 -9.70 -2.71 35.17
N LEU A 69 -10.28 -3.91 35.08
CA LEU A 69 -11.01 -4.35 33.88
C LEU A 69 -12.23 -3.46 33.63
N THR A 70 -12.98 -3.14 34.69
CA THR A 70 -14.13 -2.22 34.61
C THR A 70 -13.68 -0.83 34.16
N GLY A 71 -12.60 -0.29 34.73
CA GLY A 71 -12.04 1.00 34.33
C GLY A 71 -11.56 1.02 32.88
N THR A 72 -10.92 -0.05 32.43
CA THR A 72 -10.48 -0.22 31.03
C THR A 72 -11.68 -0.31 30.10
N ALA A 73 -12.71 -1.07 30.46
CA ALA A 73 -13.93 -1.20 29.69
C ALA A 73 -14.69 0.14 29.60
N THR A 74 -14.77 0.91 30.68
CA THR A 74 -15.37 2.26 30.66
C THR A 74 -14.57 3.22 29.80
N ASN A 75 -13.24 3.24 29.92
CA ASN A 75 -12.38 4.08 29.08
C ASN A 75 -12.45 3.68 27.60
N LEU A 76 -12.51 2.39 27.29
CA LEU A 76 -12.69 1.88 25.93
C LEU A 76 -14.07 2.23 25.37
N GLY A 77 -15.13 2.11 26.17
CA GLY A 77 -16.49 2.52 25.80
C GLY A 77 -16.58 4.02 25.51
N ALA A 78 -15.96 4.84 26.35
CA ALA A 78 -15.89 6.29 26.12
C ALA A 78 -15.05 6.64 24.86
N ALA A 79 -13.96 5.92 24.60
CA ALA A 79 -13.17 6.08 23.38
C ALA A 79 -13.94 5.64 22.13
N ALA A 80 -14.69 4.55 22.21
CA ALA A 80 -15.53 4.06 21.10
C ALA A 80 -16.64 5.06 20.75
N ASP A 81 -17.26 5.70 21.74
CA ASP A 81 -18.27 6.75 21.54
C ASP A 81 -17.64 8.00 20.89
N GLY A 82 -16.41 8.35 21.26
CA GLY A 82 -15.63 9.42 20.61
C GLY A 82 -15.22 9.12 19.16
N MET A 83 -14.97 7.84 18.83
CA MET A 83 -14.64 7.39 17.46
C MET A 83 -15.88 7.25 16.55
N ALA A 84 -17.07 7.05 17.14
CA ALA A 84 -18.34 6.96 16.42
C ALA A 84 -18.91 8.35 16.05
N THR A 85 -18.05 9.32 15.77
CA THR A 85 -18.49 10.65 15.31
C THR A 85 -19.04 10.54 13.89
N GLU A 86 -20.09 11.31 13.58
CA GLU A 86 -20.70 11.33 12.25
C GLU A 86 -19.69 11.71 11.15
N ASP A 87 -18.72 12.55 11.46
CA ASP A 87 -17.62 12.92 10.56
C ASP A 87 -16.66 11.74 10.31
N LEU A 88 -16.35 10.95 11.34
CA LEU A 88 -15.52 9.75 11.22
C LEU A 88 -16.26 8.63 10.47
N ALA A 89 -17.57 8.54 10.61
CA ALA A 89 -18.40 7.64 9.82
C ALA A 89 -18.39 8.03 8.33
N LYS A 90 -18.53 9.31 8.00
CA LYS A 90 -18.42 9.82 6.61
C LYS A 90 -17.03 9.67 6.02
N LEU A 91 -15.98 9.90 6.84
CA LEU A 91 -14.60 9.62 6.46
C LEU A 91 -14.36 8.12 6.27
N GLY A 92 -14.90 7.26 7.12
CA GLY A 92 -14.81 5.81 7.01
C GLY A 92 -15.57 5.28 5.80
N GLU A 93 -16.72 5.87 5.46
CA GLU A 93 -17.49 5.56 4.26
C GLU A 93 -16.74 5.98 3.01
N SER A 94 -16.31 7.24 2.90
CA SER A 94 -15.52 7.71 1.74
C SER A 94 -14.16 7.02 1.61
N THR A 95 -13.45 6.78 2.72
CA THR A 95 -12.18 6.02 2.72
C THR A 95 -12.42 4.56 2.39
N GLY A 96 -13.53 3.96 2.86
CA GLY A 96 -13.92 2.58 2.60
C GLY A 96 -14.33 2.35 1.14
N GLU A 97 -15.12 3.26 0.59
CA GLU A 97 -15.50 3.28 -0.83
C GLU A 97 -14.27 3.35 -1.74
N ASN A 98 -13.25 4.15 -1.35
CA ASN A 98 -12.02 4.31 -2.11
C ASN A 98 -10.87 3.40 -1.62
N ALA A 99 -11.12 2.48 -0.68
CA ALA A 99 -10.06 1.74 0.00
C ALA A 99 -9.29 0.84 -0.95
N ALA A 100 -9.99 0.27 -1.94
CA ALA A 100 -9.39 -0.57 -2.96
C ALA A 100 -8.48 0.25 -3.89
N GLU A 101 -8.94 1.38 -4.42
CA GLU A 101 -8.09 2.22 -5.26
C GLU A 101 -6.90 2.81 -4.48
N LEU A 102 -7.09 3.15 -3.20
CA LEU A 102 -6.01 3.64 -2.36
C LEU A 102 -4.95 2.55 -2.11
N ALA A 103 -5.38 1.32 -1.86
CA ALA A 103 -4.48 0.17 -1.69
C ALA A 103 -3.69 -0.09 -2.99
N ASP A 104 -4.36 -0.07 -4.14
CA ASP A 104 -3.72 -0.23 -5.44
C ASP A 104 -2.72 0.91 -5.74
N ALA A 105 -3.06 2.15 -5.39
CA ALA A 105 -2.16 3.30 -5.55
C ALA A 105 -0.92 3.19 -4.65
N ILE A 106 -1.09 2.77 -3.39
CA ILE A 106 0.02 2.54 -2.46
C ILE A 106 0.89 1.38 -2.94
N GLU A 107 0.30 0.29 -3.44
CA GLU A 107 1.07 -0.82 -4.02
C GLU A 107 1.82 -0.38 -5.29
N GLY A 108 1.18 0.46 -6.11
CA GLY A 108 1.81 1.10 -7.26
C GLY A 108 3.03 1.93 -6.87
N MET A 109 2.89 2.80 -5.85
CA MET A 109 4.00 3.58 -5.30
C MET A 109 5.09 2.68 -4.71
N ALA A 110 4.73 1.62 -3.99
CA ALA A 110 5.69 0.66 -3.44
C ALA A 110 6.45 -0.09 -4.54
N LYS A 111 5.78 -0.44 -5.65
CA LYS A 111 6.42 -1.02 -6.85
C LYS A 111 7.41 -0.03 -7.47
N LEU A 112 7.01 1.23 -7.65
CA LEU A 112 7.86 2.30 -8.18
C LEU A 112 9.08 2.59 -7.28
N GLN A 113 8.89 2.56 -5.96
CA GLN A 113 9.99 2.71 -5.00
C GLN A 113 10.94 1.50 -5.07
N ARG A 114 10.39 0.28 -5.15
CA ARG A 114 11.19 -0.94 -5.22
C ARG A 114 11.96 -1.06 -6.54
N SER A 115 11.43 -0.54 -7.64
CA SER A 115 12.12 -0.49 -8.93
C SER A 115 13.14 0.64 -9.03
N GLY A 116 13.20 1.55 -8.04
CA GLY A 116 14.03 2.76 -8.07
C GLY A 116 13.47 3.88 -8.95
N THR A 117 12.34 3.65 -9.63
CA THR A 117 11.71 4.63 -10.52
C THR A 117 11.24 5.86 -9.75
N LEU A 118 10.82 5.71 -8.50
CA LEU A 118 10.45 6.86 -7.66
C LEU A 118 11.65 7.79 -7.41
N ASP A 119 12.84 7.23 -7.16
CA ASP A 119 14.07 8.00 -7.00
C ASP A 119 14.50 8.67 -8.31
N ASP A 120 14.35 7.98 -9.45
CA ASP A 120 14.61 8.57 -10.77
C ASP A 120 13.68 9.76 -11.06
N LEU A 121 12.40 9.66 -10.69
CA LEU A 121 11.43 10.76 -10.84
C LEU A 121 11.74 11.94 -9.93
N LEU A 122 12.19 11.68 -8.70
CA LEU A 122 12.64 12.73 -7.79
C LEU A 122 13.91 13.39 -8.31
N ALA A 123 14.88 12.61 -8.77
CA ALA A 123 16.11 13.12 -9.38
C ALA A 123 15.83 13.94 -10.66
N LEU A 124 14.86 13.51 -11.47
CA LEU A 124 14.39 14.29 -12.62
C LEU A 124 13.72 15.59 -12.17
N GLY A 125 12.88 15.54 -11.13
CA GLY A 125 12.26 16.73 -10.53
C GLY A 125 13.30 17.74 -10.05
N ASP A 126 14.34 17.27 -9.36
CA ASP A 126 15.47 18.09 -8.91
C ASP A 126 16.27 18.64 -10.10
N ALA A 127 16.54 17.83 -11.11
CA ALA A 127 17.23 18.27 -12.33
C ALA A 127 16.42 19.34 -13.08
N VAL A 128 15.09 19.19 -13.15
CA VAL A 128 14.19 20.21 -13.72
C VAL A 128 14.22 21.46 -12.86
N ALA A 129 14.10 21.35 -11.54
CA ALA A 129 14.13 22.50 -10.64
C ALA A 129 15.47 23.27 -10.75
N LEU A 130 16.60 22.55 -10.77
CA LEU A 130 17.93 23.13 -11.01
C LEU A 130 18.03 23.74 -12.41
N GLY A 131 17.51 23.08 -13.43
CA GLY A 131 17.44 23.59 -14.80
C GLY A 131 16.66 24.89 -14.88
N THR A 132 15.50 24.98 -14.22
CA THR A 132 14.68 26.19 -14.16
C THR A 132 15.32 27.29 -13.31
N ALA A 133 16.02 26.94 -12.24
CA ALA A 133 16.72 27.90 -11.40
C ALA A 133 17.99 28.46 -12.08
N ALA A 134 18.62 27.66 -12.94
CA ALA A 134 19.75 28.07 -13.78
C ALA A 134 19.31 28.74 -15.11
N MET A 135 18.00 28.76 -15.40
CA MET A 135 17.49 29.51 -16.54
C MET A 135 17.51 31.00 -16.20
N ASP A 136 18.50 31.70 -16.73
CA ASP A 136 18.53 33.15 -16.72
C ASP A 136 17.41 33.73 -17.60
N ASP A 137 16.97 34.94 -17.29
CA ASP A 137 15.94 35.68 -18.05
C ASP A 137 16.26 35.75 -19.57
N GLU A 138 17.55 35.82 -19.92
CA GLU A 138 18.01 35.82 -21.30
C GLU A 138 17.74 34.47 -22.02
N MET A 139 17.89 33.34 -21.32
CA MET A 139 17.57 32.03 -21.88
C MET A 139 16.05 31.84 -22.02
N VAL A 140 15.28 32.33 -21.04
CA VAL A 140 13.81 32.35 -21.12
C VAL A 140 13.37 33.17 -22.33
N MET A 141 13.91 34.37 -22.54
CA MET A 141 13.59 35.21 -23.69
C MET A 141 13.93 34.54 -25.03
N LYS A 142 15.07 33.85 -25.12
CA LYS A 142 15.43 33.06 -26.32
C LYS A 142 14.49 31.90 -26.55
N LEU A 143 14.07 31.21 -25.49
CA LEU A 143 13.10 30.13 -25.58
C LEU A 143 11.72 30.65 -26.00
N THR A 144 11.25 31.76 -25.42
CA THR A 144 10.01 32.43 -25.82
C THR A 144 10.08 32.90 -27.26
N ALA A 145 11.19 33.50 -27.70
CA ALA A 145 11.37 33.91 -29.09
C ALA A 145 11.38 32.71 -30.06
N THR A 146 12.00 31.60 -29.66
CA THR A 146 12.03 30.37 -30.46
C THR A 146 10.64 29.72 -30.49
N GLY A 147 9.95 29.65 -29.35
CA GLY A 147 8.59 29.14 -29.22
C GLY A 147 7.59 29.97 -30.02
N SER A 148 7.75 31.30 -30.04
CA SER A 148 6.93 32.18 -30.87
C SER A 148 7.16 31.95 -32.35
N LYS A 149 8.41 31.77 -32.81
CA LYS A 149 8.71 31.43 -34.20
C LYS A 149 8.19 30.05 -34.59
N LEU A 150 8.27 29.08 -33.67
CA LEU A 150 7.78 27.73 -33.90
C LEU A 150 6.25 27.70 -33.91
N GLY A 151 5.60 28.49 -33.05
CA GLY A 151 4.15 28.71 -33.06
C GLY A 151 3.68 29.37 -34.35
N GLU A 152 4.36 30.41 -34.82
CA GLU A 152 4.04 31.06 -36.10
C GLU A 152 4.22 30.11 -37.30
N LEU A 153 5.23 29.23 -37.26
CA LEU A 153 5.39 28.17 -38.25
C LEU A 153 4.28 27.12 -38.15
N ALA A 154 3.88 26.72 -36.94
CA ALA A 154 2.80 25.78 -36.72
C ALA A 154 1.45 26.34 -37.20
N ASP A 155 1.16 27.61 -36.93
CA ASP A 155 -0.02 28.32 -37.44
C ASP A 155 0.00 28.38 -38.97
N THR A 156 1.16 28.67 -39.57
CA THR A 156 1.31 28.67 -41.04
C THR A 156 1.11 27.28 -41.63
N ALA A 157 1.55 26.22 -40.94
CA ALA A 157 1.38 24.84 -41.40
C ALA A 157 -0.04 24.30 -41.18
N ALA A 158 -0.74 24.81 -40.15
CA ALA A 158 -2.12 24.48 -39.84
C ALA A 158 -3.14 25.24 -40.70
N ASP A 159 -2.69 26.25 -41.46
CA ASP A 159 -3.52 26.93 -42.46
C ASP A 159 -4.04 25.92 -43.50
N ASP A 160 -5.36 25.88 -43.69
CA ASP A 160 -6.03 24.90 -44.54
C ASP A 160 -5.55 24.93 -46.00
N ASP A 161 -5.18 26.11 -46.53
CA ASP A 161 -4.66 26.23 -47.90
C ASP A 161 -3.23 25.68 -47.99
N VAL A 162 -2.40 25.95 -46.98
CA VAL A 162 -1.03 25.42 -46.90
C VAL A 162 -1.04 23.91 -46.70
N ALA A 163 -1.84 23.40 -45.77
CA ALA A 163 -1.98 21.98 -45.48
C ALA A 163 -2.41 21.20 -46.73
N ARG A 164 -3.47 21.64 -47.42
CA ARG A 164 -3.93 21.02 -48.67
C ARG A 164 -2.88 21.05 -49.78
N SER A 165 -2.12 22.14 -49.89
CA SER A 165 -1.06 22.25 -50.89
C SER A 165 0.11 21.30 -50.61
N LEU A 166 0.47 21.12 -49.34
CA LEU A 166 1.52 20.18 -48.90
C LEU A 166 1.06 18.73 -49.08
N GLU A 167 -0.19 18.42 -48.75
CA GLU A 167 -0.78 17.10 -48.97
C GLU A 167 -0.72 16.70 -50.45
N ALA A 168 -1.16 17.58 -51.36
CA ALA A 168 -1.09 17.34 -52.80
C ALA A 168 0.36 17.14 -53.31
N MET A 169 1.33 17.86 -52.72
CA MET A 169 2.74 17.67 -53.06
C MET A 169 3.30 16.35 -52.55
N LEU A 170 2.93 15.92 -51.35
CA LEU A 170 3.36 14.65 -50.76
C LEU A 170 2.71 13.46 -51.46
N GLU A 171 1.44 13.56 -51.85
CA GLU A 171 0.74 12.57 -52.66
C GLU A 171 1.40 12.43 -54.03
N ALA A 172 1.67 13.54 -54.72
CA ALA A 172 2.39 13.54 -55.99
C ALA A 172 3.81 12.96 -55.87
N LEU A 173 4.49 13.19 -54.74
CA LEU A 173 5.81 12.60 -54.46
C LEU A 173 5.72 11.10 -54.19
N GLY A 174 4.67 10.65 -53.49
CA GLY A 174 4.38 9.23 -53.25
C GLY A 174 4.17 8.49 -54.57
N GLU A 175 3.26 9.00 -55.41
CA GLU A 175 2.97 8.43 -56.73
C GLU A 175 4.23 8.37 -57.60
N ALA A 176 5.02 9.44 -57.63
CA ALA A 176 6.28 9.48 -58.38
C ALA A 176 7.38 8.56 -57.82
N SER A 177 7.30 8.17 -56.54
CA SER A 177 8.26 7.25 -55.90
C SER A 177 7.91 5.78 -56.14
N ASP A 178 6.63 5.48 -56.36
CA ASP A 178 6.14 4.13 -56.67
C ASP A 178 6.37 3.75 -58.15
N GLU A 179 6.58 4.72 -59.03
CA GLU A 179 6.96 4.50 -60.42
C GLU A 179 8.47 4.18 -60.57
N GLU A 180 8.81 3.11 -61.31
CA GLU A 180 10.20 2.82 -61.66
C GLU A 180 10.77 3.93 -62.59
N PRO A 181 11.90 4.57 -62.25
CA PRO A 181 12.45 5.65 -63.06
C PRO A 181 12.84 5.16 -64.46
N THR A 182 12.12 5.63 -65.48
CA THR A 182 12.48 5.32 -66.87
C THR A 182 13.61 6.23 -67.34
N ALA A 183 14.66 5.62 -67.92
CA ALA A 183 15.78 6.38 -68.47
C ALA A 183 15.32 7.17 -69.72
N VAL A 184 15.14 8.48 -69.58
CA VAL A 184 14.77 9.37 -70.69
C VAL A 184 16.02 9.89 -71.42
N GLY A 185 16.07 9.71 -72.74
CA GLY A 185 17.09 10.32 -73.61
C GLY A 185 16.82 11.81 -73.86
N ALA A 186 17.78 12.52 -74.46
CA ALA A 186 17.69 13.98 -74.71
C ALA A 186 16.43 14.41 -75.50
N PHE A 187 16.00 13.62 -76.49
CA PHE A 187 14.76 13.86 -77.23
C PHE A 187 13.51 13.53 -76.42
N GLY A 188 13.57 12.53 -75.54
CA GLY A 188 12.49 12.17 -74.62
C GLY A 188 12.23 13.29 -73.60
N LEU A 189 13.29 13.90 -73.07
CA LEU A 189 13.18 15.07 -72.18
C LEU A 189 12.53 16.27 -72.89
N LEU A 190 12.90 16.53 -74.15
CA LEU A 190 12.32 17.63 -74.93
C LEU A 190 10.84 17.38 -75.26
N GLY A 191 10.47 16.11 -75.46
CA GLY A 191 9.10 15.65 -75.59
C GLY A 191 8.31 15.86 -74.30
N ALA A 192 8.87 15.44 -73.16
CA ALA A 192 8.28 15.61 -71.84
C ALA A 192 8.03 17.10 -71.50
N MET A 193 8.94 18.00 -71.87
CA MET A 193 8.71 19.45 -71.72
C MET A 193 7.53 19.99 -72.55
N ARG A 194 7.08 19.28 -73.58
CA ARG A 194 5.87 19.64 -74.36
C ARG A 194 4.59 19.06 -73.78
N ASP A 195 4.69 18.12 -72.85
CA ASP A 195 3.55 17.52 -72.17
C ASP A 195 2.74 18.58 -71.39
N PRO A 196 1.40 18.58 -71.50
CA PRO A 196 0.56 19.54 -70.80
C PRO A 196 0.69 19.47 -69.26
N GLU A 197 0.87 18.29 -68.67
CA GLU A 197 0.98 18.10 -67.22
C GLU A 197 2.32 18.61 -66.71
N VAL A 198 3.40 18.31 -67.42
CA VAL A 198 4.76 18.83 -67.12
C VAL A 198 4.78 20.35 -67.20
N LYS A 199 4.13 20.95 -68.20
CA LYS A 199 4.00 22.42 -68.31
C LYS A 199 3.26 23.03 -67.13
N GLN A 200 2.22 22.36 -66.63
CA GLN A 200 1.45 22.84 -65.49
C GLN A 200 2.29 22.82 -64.20
N GLY A 201 3.00 21.72 -63.95
CA GLY A 201 3.94 21.61 -62.82
C GLY A 201 5.06 22.65 -62.89
N MET A 202 5.67 22.84 -64.07
CA MET A 202 6.66 23.89 -64.28
C MET A 202 6.09 25.31 -64.04
N GLY A 203 4.85 25.55 -64.46
CA GLY A 203 4.15 26.81 -64.21
C GLY A 203 3.99 27.10 -62.71
N PHE A 204 3.66 26.09 -61.92
CA PHE A 204 3.59 26.19 -60.46
C PHE A 204 4.96 26.51 -59.85
N LEU A 205 6.03 25.82 -60.25
CA LEU A 205 7.39 26.10 -59.76
C LEU A 205 7.83 27.54 -60.04
N VAL A 206 7.53 28.05 -61.23
CA VAL A 206 7.80 29.45 -61.60
C VAL A 206 6.99 30.42 -60.73
N ALA A 207 5.73 30.11 -60.43
CA ALA A 207 4.89 30.92 -59.54
C ALA A 207 5.44 30.99 -58.12
N VAL A 208 5.89 29.85 -57.56
CA VAL A 208 6.56 29.77 -56.25
C VAL A 208 7.86 30.60 -56.24
N ALA A 209 8.72 30.43 -57.24
CA ALA A 209 9.96 31.20 -57.37
C ALA A 209 9.69 32.72 -57.45
N ARG A 210 8.66 33.13 -58.20
CA ARG A 210 8.23 34.53 -58.30
C ARG A 210 7.69 35.06 -56.97
N ALA A 211 6.97 34.26 -56.20
CA ALA A 211 6.50 34.64 -54.87
C ALA A 211 7.66 34.84 -53.88
N LEU A 212 8.64 33.92 -53.88
CA LEU A 212 9.81 33.99 -53.01
C LEU A 212 10.69 35.21 -53.32
N GLY A 213 10.95 35.48 -54.60
CA GLY A 213 11.69 36.66 -55.03
C GLY A 213 11.03 37.98 -54.62
N ARG A 214 9.70 38.04 -54.62
CA ARG A 214 8.95 39.22 -54.13
C ARG A 214 9.10 39.43 -52.63
N LYS A 215 9.11 38.36 -51.82
CA LYS A 215 9.27 38.45 -50.35
C LYS A 215 10.67 38.91 -49.95
N ARG A 216 11.73 38.49 -50.65
CA ARG A 216 13.13 38.87 -50.35
C ARG A 216 13.53 40.29 -50.76
N ARG A 217 12.76 40.93 -51.63
CA ARG A 217 13.02 42.31 -52.09
C ARG A 217 12.34 43.36 -51.19
N ARG A 218 11.57 42.91 -50.20
CA ARG A 218 10.94 43.76 -49.18
C ARG A 218 11.78 43.76 -47.92
#